data_AF-A0AAN8HC67-F1
#
_entry.id   AF-A0AAN8HC67-F1
#
_cell.length_a   1.000
_cell.length_b   1.000
_cell.length_c   1.000
_cell.angle_alpha   90.00
_cell.angle_beta   90.00
_cell.angle_gamma   90.00
#
_symmetry.space_group_name_H-M   'P 1'
#
loop_
_entity.id
_entity.type
_entity.pdbx_description
1 polymer ?
#
loop_
_entity_poly.entity_id
_entity_poly.type
_entity_poly.pdbx_seq_one_letter_code
_entity_poly.pdbx_strand_id
1 'polypeptide(L)'
;MKHIPGADPELVLLNHYFEELDRIALSDMSRSEINQLLEELGFYKKTAAEDEVPEEFRFSPAKDSPFKDEPPYESSSPTPTPTTENASSEPNAEDKHTDL
;
A
#
# COMPACT_ATOMS: atom_id res chain seq x y z
N MET A 1 -1.58 -7.81 -10.11
CA MET A 1 -2.74 -8.74 -10.02
C MET A 1 -2.26 -10.17 -10.29
N LYS A 2 -2.79 -11.16 -9.57
CA LYS A 2 -2.51 -12.58 -9.85
C LYS A 2 -3.35 -13.01 -11.06
N HIS A 3 -2.71 -13.17 -12.21
CA HIS A 3 -3.38 -13.60 -13.44
C HIS A 3 -3.21 -15.12 -13.59
N ILE A 4 -4.33 -15.85 -13.66
CA ILE A 4 -4.36 -17.29 -13.91
C ILE A 4 -4.93 -17.50 -15.32
N PRO A 5 -4.14 -17.97 -16.29
CA PRO A 5 -4.59 -18.07 -17.68
C PRO A 5 -5.72 -19.11 -17.82
N GLY A 6 -6.83 -18.70 -18.44
CA GLY A 6 -7.96 -19.59 -18.77
C GLY A 6 -8.91 -19.90 -17.61
N ALA A 7 -8.67 -19.34 -16.42
CA ALA A 7 -9.62 -19.42 -15.31
C ALA A 7 -10.61 -18.27 -15.38
N ASP A 8 -11.84 -18.52 -14.92
CA ASP A 8 -12.84 -17.48 -14.77
C ASP A 8 -12.38 -16.42 -13.75
N PRO A 9 -12.68 -15.13 -13.98
CA PRO A 9 -12.33 -14.08 -13.03
C PRO A 9 -13.12 -14.24 -11.72
N GLU A 10 -12.41 -14.26 -10.61
CA GLU A 10 -12.96 -14.37 -9.26
C GLU A 10 -12.40 -13.26 -8.35
N LEU A 11 -13.25 -12.74 -7.46
CA LEU A 11 -12.82 -11.97 -6.30
C LEU A 11 -12.67 -12.93 -5.12
N VAL A 12 -11.42 -13.09 -4.65
CA VAL A 12 -11.11 -13.91 -3.48
C VAL A 12 -10.87 -12.99 -2.29
N LEU A 13 -11.69 -13.10 -1.25
CA LEU A 13 -11.55 -12.32 -0.02
C LEU A 13 -10.63 -13.06 0.93
N LEU A 14 -9.54 -12.42 1.32
CA LEU A 14 -8.56 -12.97 2.25
C LEU A 14 -8.60 -12.19 3.56
N ASN A 15 -8.40 -12.90 4.67
CA ASN A 15 -8.07 -12.24 5.93
C ASN A 15 -6.59 -11.84 5.97
N HIS A 16 -6.19 -11.19 7.06
CA HIS A 16 -4.81 -10.78 7.30
C HIS A 16 -3.81 -11.95 7.29
N TYR A 17 -4.25 -13.17 7.64
CA TYR A 17 -3.43 -14.38 7.66
C TYR A 17 -3.41 -15.10 6.30
N PHE A 18 -3.90 -14.47 5.23
CA PHE A 18 -4.07 -15.04 3.89
C PHE A 18 -5.01 -16.26 3.84
N GLU A 19 -5.86 -16.43 4.86
CA GLU A 19 -6.91 -17.43 4.82
C GLU A 19 -8.06 -16.91 3.99
N GLU A 20 -8.60 -17.78 3.16
CA GLU A 20 -9.75 -17.48 2.31
C GLU A 20 -11.01 -17.39 3.15
N LEU A 21 -11.67 -16.24 3.07
CA LEU A 21 -12.95 -15.98 3.71
C LEU A 21 -14.12 -16.30 2.78
N ASP A 22 -14.00 -15.88 1.52
CA ASP A 22 -15.06 -16.05 0.52
C ASP A 22 -14.51 -15.98 -0.92
N ARG A 23 -15.28 -16.51 -1.87
CA ARG A 23 -15.02 -16.43 -3.31
C ARG A 23 -16.27 -16.04 -4.08
N ILE A 24 -16.15 -14.98 -4.86
CA ILE A 24 -17.25 -14.42 -5.66
C ILE A 24 -16.87 -14.47 -7.14
N ALA A 25 -17.67 -15.17 -7.95
CA ALA A 25 -17.48 -15.22 -9.40
C ALA A 25 -17.84 -13.86 -10.03
N LEU A 26 -16.96 -13.34 -10.89
CA LEU A 26 -17.13 -12.04 -11.54
C LEU A 26 -17.57 -12.12 -13.00
N SER A 27 -17.58 -13.31 -13.61
CA SER A 27 -17.83 -13.53 -15.04
C SER A 27 -19.14 -12.93 -15.54
N ASP A 28 -20.18 -12.96 -14.72
CA ASP A 28 -21.52 -12.48 -15.08
C ASP A 28 -21.77 -11.03 -14.62
N MET A 29 -20.80 -10.39 -13.96
CA MET A 29 -20.95 -9.05 -13.41
C MET A 29 -20.32 -7.99 -14.32
N SER A 30 -21.03 -6.89 -14.51
CA SER A 30 -20.49 -5.70 -15.13
C SER A 30 -19.53 -4.97 -14.20
N ARG A 31 -18.64 -4.15 -14.77
CA ARG A 31 -17.74 -3.27 -14.00
C ARG A 31 -18.46 -2.42 -12.94
N SER A 32 -19.68 -1.97 -13.22
CA SER A 32 -20.46 -1.15 -12.30
C SER A 32 -20.93 -1.96 -11.09
N GLU A 33 -21.42 -3.18 -11.31
CA GLU A 33 -21.83 -4.11 -10.24
C GLU A 33 -20.63 -4.53 -9.40
N ILE A 34 -19.47 -4.79 -10.04
CA ILE A 34 -18.23 -5.12 -9.32
C ILE A 34 -17.78 -3.95 -8.43
N ASN A 35 -17.83 -2.71 -8.94
CA ASN A 35 -17.48 -1.54 -8.12
C ASN A 35 -18.45 -1.38 -6.93
N GLN A 36 -19.75 -1.55 -7.16
CA GLN A 36 -20.75 -1.48 -6.09
C GLN A 36 -20.51 -2.57 -5.03
N LEU A 37 -20.20 -3.80 -5.45
CA LEU A 37 -19.85 -4.89 -4.54
C LEU A 37 -18.65 -4.52 -3.66
N LEU A 38 -17.59 -3.95 -4.24
CA LEU A 38 -16.41 -3.53 -3.48
C LEU A 38 -16.74 -2.41 -2.47
N GLU A 39 -17.61 -1.47 -2.84
CA GLU A 39 -18.09 -0.41 -1.94
C GLU A 39 -18.91 -1.00 -0.78
N GLU A 40 -19.80 -1.96 -1.05
CA GLU A 40 -20.60 -2.66 -0.03
C GLU A 40 -19.74 -3.50 0.92
N LEU A 41 -18.66 -4.09 0.42
CA LEU A 41 -17.65 -4.77 1.22
C LEU A 41 -16.79 -3.79 2.06
N GLY A 42 -16.91 -2.48 1.81
CA GLY A 42 -16.22 -1.43 2.55
C GLY A 42 -14.83 -1.12 2.02
N PHE A 43 -14.49 -1.48 0.78
CA PHE A 43 -13.21 -1.08 0.18
C PHE A 43 -13.22 0.40 -0.22
N TYR A 44 -12.15 1.10 0.11
CA TYR A 44 -11.95 2.48 -0.31
C TYR A 44 -11.36 2.56 -1.73
N LYS A 45 -11.94 3.43 -2.56
CA LYS A 45 -11.49 3.68 -3.93
C LYS A 45 -10.71 5.00 -4.00
N LYS A 46 -9.41 4.90 -4.23
CA LYS A 46 -8.53 6.06 -4.51
C LYS A 46 -8.83 6.66 -5.89
N THR A 47 -8.65 7.98 -6.03
CA THR A 47 -8.78 8.70 -7.30
C THR A 47 -7.58 8.48 -8.22
N ALA A 48 -6.36 8.52 -7.66
CA ALA A 48 -5.11 8.20 -8.32
C ALA A 48 -4.29 7.20 -7.50
N ALA A 49 -3.37 6.50 -8.14
CA ALA A 49 -2.54 5.48 -7.50
C ALA A 49 -1.64 6.03 -6.40
N GLU A 50 -1.24 7.30 -6.49
CA GLU A 50 -0.35 7.98 -5.54
C GLU A 50 -1.10 8.64 -4.37
N ASP A 51 -2.43 8.77 -4.44
CA ASP A 51 -3.19 9.48 -3.41
C ASP A 51 -3.11 8.78 -2.05
N GLU A 52 -3.11 9.52 -0.96
CA GLU A 52 -3.15 8.91 0.36
C GLU A 52 -4.56 8.35 0.66
N VAL A 53 -4.62 7.28 1.45
CA VAL A 53 -5.90 6.76 1.96
C VAL A 53 -6.26 7.58 3.21
N PRO A 54 -7.46 8.18 3.30
CA PRO A 54 -7.88 8.95 4.47
C PRO A 54 -7.83 8.13 5.77
N GLU A 55 -7.65 8.80 6.90
CA GLU A 55 -7.52 8.13 8.21
C GLU A 55 -8.73 7.25 8.53
N GLU A 56 -9.93 7.71 8.19
CA GLU A 56 -11.18 6.95 8.39
C GLU A 56 -11.21 5.62 7.64
N PHE A 57 -10.51 5.52 6.51
CA PHE A 57 -10.48 4.32 5.66
C PHE A 57 -9.17 3.55 5.74
N ARG A 58 -8.26 3.94 6.65
CA ARG A 58 -6.90 3.41 6.75
C ARG A 58 -6.85 1.90 6.88
N PHE A 59 -7.80 1.33 7.62
CA PHE A 59 -7.92 -0.10 7.86
C PHE A 59 -9.07 -0.75 7.08
N SER A 60 -9.89 0.03 6.38
CA SER A 60 -11.00 -0.50 5.60
C SER A 60 -10.53 -1.52 4.57
N PRO A 61 -11.24 -2.66 4.41
CA PRO A 61 -12.52 -3.02 5.04
C PRO A 61 -12.43 -3.64 6.45
N ALA A 62 -11.22 -3.85 6.98
CA ALA A 62 -11.06 -4.34 8.36
C ALA A 62 -11.46 -3.26 9.38
N LYS A 63 -11.92 -3.70 10.56
CA LYS A 63 -12.37 -2.78 11.62
C LYS A 63 -11.24 -2.16 12.43
N ASP A 64 -10.14 -2.90 12.60
CA ASP A 64 -9.01 -2.53 13.43
C ASP A 64 -7.70 -2.94 12.76
N SER A 65 -6.59 -2.34 13.19
CA SER A 65 -5.26 -2.81 12.80
C SER A 65 -5.10 -4.28 13.18
N PRO A 66 -4.75 -5.17 12.23
CA PRO A 66 -4.38 -6.54 12.57
C PRO A 66 -3.10 -6.59 13.41
N PHE A 67 -2.28 -5.53 13.35
CA PHE A 67 -1.08 -5.34 14.16
C PHE A 67 -1.46 -4.54 15.41
N LYS A 68 -1.79 -5.24 16.49
CA LYS A 68 -2.21 -4.64 17.77
C LYS A 68 -1.08 -3.95 18.54
N ASP A 69 0.17 -4.13 18.13
CA ASP A 69 1.37 -3.67 18.84
C ASP A 69 2.23 -2.68 18.05
N GLU A 70 1.82 -2.28 16.85
CA GLU A 70 2.57 -1.30 16.06
C GLU A 70 2.00 0.10 16.31
N PRO A 71 2.81 1.08 16.76
CA PRO A 71 2.35 2.47 16.84
C PRO A 71 1.84 2.89 15.46
N PRO A 72 0.86 3.80 15.37
CA PRO A 72 0.41 4.33 14.09
C PRO A 72 1.65 4.79 13.33
N TYR A 73 1.95 4.13 12.22
CA TYR A 73 3.02 4.54 11.32
C TYR A 73 2.78 6.04 11.04
N GLU A 74 3.64 6.91 11.55
CA GLU A 74 3.56 8.31 11.17
C GLU A 74 3.91 8.39 9.69
N SER A 75 2.97 8.92 8.91
CA SER A 75 3.13 9.18 7.49
C SER A 75 4.46 9.90 7.27
N SER A 76 5.40 9.22 6.63
CA SER A 76 6.71 9.77 6.31
C SER A 76 6.55 10.83 5.23
N SER A 77 6.40 12.08 5.65
CA SER A 77 6.84 13.26 4.91
C SER A 77 7.91 13.99 5.74
N PRO A 78 8.91 14.62 5.10
CA PRO A 78 10.28 14.63 5.58
C PRO A 78 10.45 15.51 6.81
N THR A 79 11.04 14.94 7.86
CA THR A 79 11.57 15.70 8.99
C THR A 79 12.65 16.66 8.50
N PRO A 80 12.54 17.99 8.70
CA PRO A 80 13.73 18.84 8.63
C PRO A 80 14.57 18.52 9.87
N THR A 81 15.64 17.76 9.68
CA THR A 81 16.70 17.62 10.68
C THR A 81 17.24 19.00 11.06
N PRO A 82 17.30 19.39 12.35
CA PRO A 82 18.11 20.51 12.76
C PRO A 82 19.54 19.99 12.91
N THR A 83 20.33 20.06 11.84
CA THR A 83 21.78 19.86 11.94
C THR A 83 22.46 21.21 11.75
N THR A 84 22.82 21.76 12.91
CA THR A 84 24.08 22.44 13.22
C THR A 84 24.69 23.33 12.13
N GLU A 85 24.73 24.63 12.44
CA GLU A 85 25.58 25.66 11.85
C GLU A 85 26.98 25.14 11.48
N ASN A 86 27.15 24.90 10.18
CA ASN A 86 28.14 25.51 9.30
C ASN A 86 29.36 26.22 9.94
N ALA A 87 30.53 25.62 9.76
CA ALA A 87 31.76 26.29 9.29
C ALA A 87 32.63 25.23 8.58
N SER A 88 32.54 25.11 7.26
CA SER A 88 33.37 25.81 6.27
C SER A 88 34.80 25.26 6.14
N SER A 89 35.05 24.46 5.09
CA SER A 89 36.13 24.60 4.08
C SER A 89 36.56 23.23 3.48
N GLU A 90 36.51 23.13 2.15
CA GLU A 90 36.93 22.01 1.26
C GLU A 90 38.48 21.82 1.16
N PRO A 91 39.05 21.06 0.18
CA PRO A 91 39.02 19.60 -0.06
C PRO A 91 40.45 19.01 -0.26
N ASN A 92 40.68 17.68 -0.17
CA ASN A 92 41.80 17.04 -0.92
C ASN A 92 41.79 15.49 -0.99
N ALA A 93 42.27 15.00 -2.14
CA ALA A 93 42.85 13.71 -2.51
C ALA A 93 41.92 12.46 -2.55
N GLU A 94 41.52 11.99 -3.74
CA GLU A 94 42.25 11.04 -4.61
C GLU A 94 42.46 9.67 -3.95
N ASP A 95 41.63 8.69 -4.32
CA ASP A 95 42.09 7.30 -4.41
C ASP A 95 41.33 6.54 -5.50
N LYS A 96 42.13 5.86 -6.33
CA LYS A 96 41.79 5.30 -7.64
C LYS A 96 41.23 3.90 -7.47
N HIS A 97 40.04 3.62 -8.02
CA HIS A 97 39.59 2.24 -8.20
C HIS A 97 40.36 1.61 -9.36
N THR A 98 41.15 0.59 -9.05
CA THR A 98 41.85 -0.25 -10.03
C THR A 98 40.96 -1.46 -10.30
N ASP A 99 40.57 -1.65 -11.56
CA ASP A 99 39.83 -2.81 -12.06
C ASP A 99 40.84 -3.90 -12.45
N LEU A 100 40.65 -5.11 -11.90
CA LEU A 100 41.14 -6.37 -12.49
C LEU A 100 40.35 -7.58 -11.96
#